data_AF-B2LW72-F1
#
_entry.id   AF-B2LW72-F1
#
_cell.length_a   1.000
_cell.length_b   1.000
_cell.length_c   1.000
_cell.angle_alpha   90.00
_cell.angle_beta   90.00
_cell.angle_gamma   90.00
#
_symmetry.space_group_name_H-M   'P 1'
#
loop_
_entity.id
_entity.type
_entity.pdbx_description
1 polymer ?
#
loop_
_entity_poly.entity_id
_entity_poly.type
_entity_poly.pdbx_seq_one_letter_code
_entity_poly.pdbx_strand_id
1 'polypeptide(L)'
;MAPRTLLLLLSGALALTETWAGSHSLRYFHTAVSRPGRWEPRFIAVGYVDDTQFLRFDSDAASPREEPRAPWAEQEGPEYWEEQTRNAEAHAQTHRVSLRNLRGYYNQSEWGSHTLQKMYGCDLGPDGRLLRGYDQYAYDGKDYIALNEDLRSWTAADMAAQNTQRKWEAARAAEKLRAYLEGTCVEWLRRYLENGKETLQRADPPKTHVTHQPISDHEATLRCWALGFYPAEITLTWQRDGEDQTQDTELVETRPAGDGTFQKWGAVVVPSGEEQRYTCHVQHKGLPEPLTLRWEPSSQSTIPIVGIVAGLAVLAVVVTGAVVAAVMWRRKSSGGKGGSYSQAVSSDSAQGSDVSLTA
;
A
#
# COMPACT_ATOMS: atom_id res chain seq x y z
N MET A 1 -33.93 21.65 17.07
CA MET A 1 -33.16 22.29 15.97
C MET A 1 -31.77 21.68 16.04
N ALA A 2 -31.52 20.60 15.29
CA ALA A 2 -30.21 19.95 15.30
C ALA A 2 -29.17 20.91 14.69
N PRO A 3 -27.93 20.96 15.21
CA PRO A 3 -26.95 21.91 14.70
C PRO A 3 -26.62 21.54 13.26
N ARG A 4 -26.68 22.53 12.35
CA ARG A 4 -26.35 22.37 10.91
C ARG A 4 -24.98 21.73 10.67
N THR A 5 -24.04 21.87 11.59
CA THR A 5 -22.72 21.23 11.58
C THR A 5 -22.78 19.71 11.76
N LEU A 6 -23.70 19.19 12.56
CA LEU A 6 -23.86 17.75 12.75
C LEU A 6 -24.41 17.08 11.48
N LEU A 7 -25.34 17.76 10.79
CA LEU A 7 -25.89 17.27 9.51
C LEU A 7 -24.83 17.21 8.40
N LEU A 8 -23.93 18.19 8.32
CA LEU A 8 -22.87 18.23 7.30
C LEU A 8 -21.83 17.12 7.51
N LEU A 9 -21.42 16.87 8.76
CA LEU A 9 -20.51 15.77 9.10
C LEU A 9 -21.15 14.40 8.84
N LEU A 10 -22.44 14.25 9.15
CA LEU A 10 -23.19 13.02 8.85
C LEU A 10 -23.35 12.81 7.34
N SER A 11 -23.61 13.84 6.53
CA SER A 11 -23.72 13.69 5.08
C SER A 11 -22.36 13.49 4.39
N GLY A 12 -21.26 14.03 4.93
CA GLY A 12 -19.90 13.72 4.48
C GLY A 12 -19.52 12.26 4.80
N ALA A 13 -19.80 11.82 6.03
CA ALA A 13 -19.58 10.43 6.45
C ALA A 13 -20.45 9.44 5.66
N LEU A 14 -21.74 9.75 5.41
CA LEU A 14 -22.65 8.87 4.64
C LEU A 14 -22.25 8.77 3.16
N ALA A 15 -21.95 9.90 2.51
CA ALA A 15 -21.50 9.91 1.12
C ALA A 15 -20.17 9.16 0.92
N LEU A 16 -19.29 9.20 1.93
CA LEU A 16 -18.06 8.42 1.93
C LEU A 16 -18.32 6.95 2.29
N THR A 17 -19.15 6.59 3.26
CA THR A 17 -19.43 5.15 3.53
C THR A 17 -20.02 4.41 2.32
N GLU A 18 -20.75 5.11 1.45
CA GLU A 18 -21.24 4.54 0.18
C GLU A 18 -20.12 4.25 -0.82
N THR A 19 -19.02 5.02 -0.83
CA THR A 19 -17.90 4.82 -1.78
C THR A 19 -16.97 3.66 -1.40
N TRP A 20 -17.03 3.15 -0.18
CA TRP A 20 -16.12 2.09 0.30
C TRP A 20 -16.76 0.69 0.34
N ALA A 21 -18.06 0.58 0.05
CA ALA A 21 -18.72 -0.71 -0.09
C ALA A 21 -18.22 -1.41 -1.38
N GLY A 22 -17.52 -2.54 -1.22
CA GLY A 22 -17.45 -3.68 -2.15
C GLY A 22 -17.25 -3.49 -3.66
N SER A 23 -16.91 -2.30 -4.16
CA SER A 23 -16.69 -2.08 -5.59
C SER A 23 -15.33 -2.59 -6.01
N HIS A 24 -15.26 -3.10 -7.23
CA HIS A 24 -14.03 -3.63 -7.82
C HIS A 24 -13.91 -3.19 -9.28
N SER A 25 -12.70 -3.11 -9.79
CA SER A 25 -12.42 -2.66 -11.16
C SER A 25 -11.45 -3.61 -11.87
N LEU A 26 -11.60 -3.75 -13.17
CA LEU A 26 -10.66 -4.40 -14.07
C LEU A 26 -10.22 -3.36 -15.09
N ARG A 27 -8.93 -3.01 -15.10
CA ARG A 27 -8.39 -1.97 -15.97
C ARG A 27 -7.17 -2.49 -16.73
N TYR A 28 -7.16 -2.25 -18.02
CA TYR A 28 -6.03 -2.50 -18.89
C TYR A 28 -5.47 -1.18 -19.40
N PHE A 29 -4.15 -1.05 -19.33
CA PHE A 29 -3.42 0.12 -19.80
C PHE A 29 -2.45 -0.31 -20.89
N HIS A 30 -2.62 0.23 -22.09
CA HIS A 30 -1.71 0.01 -23.20
C HIS A 30 -0.94 1.29 -23.49
N THR A 31 0.36 1.17 -23.75
CA THR A 31 1.21 2.28 -24.19
C THR A 31 2.02 1.84 -25.39
N ALA A 32 1.88 2.58 -26.49
CA ALA A 32 2.67 2.41 -27.70
C ALA A 32 3.52 3.66 -27.94
N VAL A 33 4.84 3.49 -28.05
CA VAL A 33 5.78 4.59 -28.29
C VAL A 33 6.46 4.38 -29.63
N SER A 34 6.23 5.28 -30.58
CA SER A 34 6.92 5.24 -31.87
C SER A 34 8.41 5.58 -31.69
N ARG A 35 9.26 4.94 -32.49
CA ARG A 35 10.71 5.13 -32.43
C ARG A 35 11.20 5.62 -33.78
N PRO A 36 11.75 6.84 -33.88
CA PRO A 36 12.32 7.34 -35.12
C PRO A 36 13.41 6.40 -35.66
N GLY A 37 13.44 6.22 -36.98
CA GLY A 37 14.43 5.38 -37.67
C GLY A 37 14.12 3.89 -37.65
N ARG A 38 13.27 3.41 -38.58
CA ARG A 38 12.97 2.00 -38.92
C ARG A 38 12.64 1.01 -37.78
N TRP A 39 12.65 1.42 -36.52
CA TRP A 39 12.24 0.58 -35.39
C TRP A 39 10.72 0.53 -35.29
N GLU A 40 10.20 -0.65 -34.99
CA GLU A 40 8.78 -0.80 -34.65
C GLU A 40 8.46 -0.02 -33.36
N PRO A 41 7.26 0.57 -33.23
CA PRO A 41 6.84 1.13 -31.97
C PRO A 41 6.93 0.09 -30.85
N ARG A 42 7.47 0.48 -29.68
CA ARG A 42 7.43 -0.39 -28.51
C ARG A 42 6.00 -0.39 -27.98
N PHE A 43 5.45 -1.57 -27.71
CA PHE A 43 4.13 -1.74 -27.13
C PHE A 43 4.24 -2.43 -25.77
N ILE A 44 3.64 -1.82 -24.75
CA ILE A 44 3.54 -2.36 -23.41
C ILE A 44 2.05 -2.42 -23.05
N ALA A 45 1.59 -3.55 -22.53
CA ALA A 45 0.27 -3.70 -21.93
C ALA A 45 0.42 -4.15 -20.48
N VAL A 46 -0.41 -3.61 -19.59
CA VAL A 46 -0.52 -4.04 -18.20
C VAL A 46 -1.99 -4.11 -17.80
N GLY A 47 -2.33 -5.07 -16.94
CA GLY A 47 -3.69 -5.30 -16.45
C GLY A 47 -3.71 -5.27 -14.93
N TYR A 48 -4.72 -4.62 -14.39
CA TYR A 48 -4.95 -4.45 -12.96
C TYR A 48 -6.35 -4.91 -12.58
N VAL A 49 -6.45 -5.61 -11.45
CA VAL A 49 -7.70 -5.72 -10.69
C VAL A 49 -7.53 -4.83 -9.47
N ASP A 50 -8.36 -3.79 -9.37
CA ASP A 50 -8.18 -2.68 -8.43
C ASP A 50 -6.75 -2.13 -8.52
N ASP A 51 -6.03 -2.09 -7.40
CA ASP A 51 -4.64 -1.60 -7.33
C ASP A 51 -3.60 -2.72 -7.52
N THR A 52 -4.01 -3.92 -7.91
CA THR A 52 -3.13 -5.10 -8.04
C THR A 52 -2.87 -5.45 -9.50
N GLN A 53 -1.62 -5.28 -9.94
CA GLN A 53 -1.19 -5.72 -11.27
C GLN A 53 -1.22 -7.24 -11.36
N PHE A 54 -1.82 -7.80 -12.41
CA PHE A 54 -1.90 -9.25 -12.58
C PHE A 54 -1.33 -9.77 -13.89
N LEU A 55 -1.15 -8.90 -14.89
CA LEU A 55 -0.49 -9.26 -16.14
C LEU A 55 0.37 -8.14 -16.73
N ARG A 56 1.29 -8.52 -17.61
CA ARG A 56 2.11 -7.62 -18.41
C ARG A 56 2.52 -8.26 -19.74
N PHE A 57 2.56 -7.44 -20.78
CA PHE A 57 3.21 -7.71 -22.07
C PHE A 57 4.22 -6.61 -22.40
N ASP A 58 5.32 -6.99 -23.06
CA ASP A 58 6.32 -6.06 -23.58
C ASP A 58 6.82 -6.55 -24.95
N SER A 59 6.59 -5.77 -26.00
CA SER A 59 6.97 -6.15 -27.37
C SER A 59 8.48 -6.25 -27.57
N ASP A 60 9.27 -5.63 -26.68
CA ASP A 60 10.73 -5.67 -26.74
C ASP A 60 11.33 -6.85 -25.96
N ALA A 61 10.50 -7.68 -25.31
CA ALA A 61 10.97 -8.90 -24.67
C ALA A 61 11.55 -9.88 -25.71
N ALA A 62 12.49 -10.74 -25.29
CA ALA A 62 13.12 -11.71 -26.19
C ALA A 62 12.11 -12.72 -26.78
N SER A 63 11.07 -13.05 -26.01
CA SER A 63 9.91 -13.82 -26.46
C SER A 63 8.65 -13.13 -25.94
N PRO A 64 8.09 -12.16 -26.70
CA PRO A 64 6.93 -11.40 -26.26
C PRO A 64 5.74 -12.31 -25.99
N ARG A 65 5.30 -12.36 -24.73
CA ARG A 65 4.14 -13.11 -24.26
C ARG A 65 3.48 -12.36 -23.11
N GLU A 66 2.22 -12.65 -22.86
CA GLU A 66 1.55 -12.17 -21.66
C GLU A 66 2.11 -12.95 -20.46
N GLU A 67 2.62 -12.23 -19.46
CA GLU A 67 3.23 -12.81 -18.27
C GLU A 67 2.38 -12.51 -17.02
N PRO A 68 2.17 -13.49 -16.12
CA PRO A 68 1.52 -13.24 -14.84
C PRO A 68 2.37 -12.30 -13.97
N ARG A 69 1.69 -11.46 -13.20
CA ARG A 69 2.27 -10.54 -12.20
C ARG A 69 1.68 -10.69 -10.80
N ALA A 70 0.71 -11.59 -10.64
CA ALA A 70 0.13 -11.94 -9.35
C ALA A 70 0.02 -13.47 -9.22
N PRO A 71 0.26 -14.04 -8.02
CA PRO A 71 0.20 -15.49 -7.80
C PRO A 71 -1.14 -16.12 -8.18
N TRP A 72 -2.26 -15.42 -7.95
CA TRP A 72 -3.59 -15.92 -8.30
C TRP A 72 -3.83 -15.98 -9.81
N ALA A 73 -3.11 -15.19 -10.60
CA ALA A 73 -3.22 -15.22 -12.06
C ALA A 73 -2.51 -16.45 -12.65
N GLU A 74 -1.47 -16.97 -11.99
CA GLU A 74 -0.72 -18.16 -12.43
C GLU A 74 -1.58 -19.43 -12.50
N GLN A 75 -2.73 -19.43 -11.84
CA GLN A 75 -3.70 -20.53 -11.87
C GLN A 75 -4.42 -20.64 -13.23
N GLU A 76 -4.37 -19.60 -14.06
CA GLU A 76 -4.96 -19.63 -15.40
C GLU A 76 -4.20 -20.59 -16.32
N GLY A 77 -4.97 -21.35 -17.10
CA GLY A 77 -4.43 -22.39 -17.99
C GLY A 77 -3.65 -21.85 -19.19
N PRO A 78 -2.89 -22.70 -19.90
CA PRO A 78 -2.09 -22.28 -21.06
C PRO A 78 -2.94 -21.64 -22.17
N GLU A 79 -4.16 -22.11 -22.40
CA GLU A 79 -5.08 -21.57 -23.41
C GLU A 79 -5.39 -20.08 -23.16
N TYR A 80 -5.56 -19.69 -21.89
CA TYR A 80 -5.77 -18.30 -21.51
C TYR A 80 -4.55 -17.44 -21.87
N TRP A 81 -3.35 -17.88 -21.50
CA TRP A 81 -2.12 -17.14 -21.78
C TRP A 81 -1.80 -17.04 -23.28
N GLU A 82 -2.10 -18.09 -24.05
CA GLU A 82 -1.99 -18.06 -25.51
C GLU A 82 -3.01 -17.11 -26.15
N GLU A 83 -4.24 -17.06 -25.65
CA GLU A 83 -5.25 -16.11 -26.11
C GLU A 83 -4.87 -14.67 -25.76
N GLN A 84 -4.48 -14.39 -24.51
CA GLN A 84 -4.06 -13.05 -24.09
C GLN A 84 -2.85 -12.57 -24.88
N THR A 85 -1.86 -13.44 -25.11
CA THR A 85 -0.69 -13.12 -25.94
C THR A 85 -1.10 -12.72 -27.36
N ARG A 86 -1.98 -13.51 -28.01
CA ARG A 86 -2.48 -13.17 -29.36
C ARG A 86 -3.24 -11.84 -29.37
N ASN A 87 -4.02 -11.57 -28.34
CA ASN A 87 -4.75 -10.30 -28.20
C ASN A 87 -3.78 -9.12 -28.04
N ALA A 88 -2.75 -9.25 -27.22
CA ALA A 88 -1.72 -8.22 -27.05
C ALA A 88 -0.93 -7.95 -28.34
N GLU A 89 -0.55 -9.00 -29.09
CA GLU A 89 0.07 -8.86 -30.40
C GLU A 89 -0.84 -8.14 -31.41
N ALA A 90 -2.13 -8.49 -31.45
CA ALA A 90 -3.13 -7.81 -32.29
C ALA A 90 -3.30 -6.33 -31.90
N HIS A 91 -3.29 -6.03 -30.59
CA HIS A 91 -3.30 -4.65 -30.10
C HIS A 91 -2.02 -3.91 -30.49
N ALA A 92 -0.84 -4.51 -30.40
CA ALA A 92 0.42 -3.90 -30.81
C ALA A 92 0.38 -3.48 -32.30
N GLN A 93 -0.11 -4.35 -33.18
CA GLN A 93 -0.26 -4.03 -34.60
C GLN A 93 -1.29 -2.91 -34.84
N THR A 94 -2.41 -2.94 -34.12
CA THR A 94 -3.43 -1.89 -34.21
C THR A 94 -2.88 -0.53 -33.75
N HIS A 95 -2.11 -0.49 -32.66
CA HIS A 95 -1.50 0.74 -32.16
C HIS A 95 -0.42 1.26 -33.12
N ARG A 96 0.36 0.37 -33.75
CA ARG A 96 1.33 0.74 -34.79
C ARG A 96 0.65 1.44 -35.98
N VAL A 97 -0.47 0.91 -36.47
CA VAL A 97 -1.23 1.54 -37.56
C VAL A 97 -1.84 2.86 -37.09
N SER A 98 -2.36 2.89 -35.86
CA SER A 98 -2.96 4.09 -35.27
C SER A 98 -1.95 5.23 -35.12
N LEU A 99 -0.73 4.95 -34.64
CA LEU A 99 0.36 5.94 -34.55
C LEU A 99 0.68 6.55 -35.93
N ARG A 100 0.70 5.74 -37.00
CA ARG A 100 0.90 6.26 -38.37
C ARG A 100 -0.25 7.16 -38.82
N ASN A 101 -1.49 6.78 -38.53
CA ASN A 101 -2.67 7.57 -38.88
C ASN A 101 -2.71 8.90 -38.12
N LEU A 102 -2.44 8.86 -36.81
CA LEU A 102 -2.44 10.03 -35.92
C LEU A 102 -1.38 11.05 -36.37
N ARG A 103 -0.16 10.58 -36.64
CA ARG A 103 0.90 11.42 -37.21
C ARG A 103 0.45 12.15 -38.47
N GLY A 104 -0.28 11.45 -39.35
CA GLY A 104 -0.87 12.02 -40.56
C GLY A 104 -1.96 13.05 -40.26
N TYR A 105 -2.89 12.76 -39.36
CA TYR A 105 -3.96 13.69 -38.99
C TYR A 105 -3.45 15.00 -38.38
N TYR A 106 -2.35 14.93 -37.63
CA TYR A 106 -1.71 16.09 -37.00
C TYR A 106 -0.61 16.73 -37.86
N ASN A 107 -0.38 16.25 -39.09
CA ASN A 107 0.68 16.73 -39.99
C ASN A 107 2.07 16.76 -39.31
N GLN A 108 2.38 15.75 -38.51
CA GLN A 108 3.61 15.66 -37.73
C GLN A 108 4.75 15.01 -38.54
N SER A 109 5.99 15.38 -38.20
CA SER A 109 7.22 14.88 -38.84
C SER A 109 7.43 13.38 -38.58
N GLU A 110 8.05 12.68 -39.54
CA GLU A 110 8.43 11.27 -39.37
C GLU A 110 9.55 11.05 -38.35
N TRP A 111 10.29 12.11 -38.02
CA TRP A 111 11.42 12.08 -37.09
C TRP A 111 11.01 12.29 -35.64
N GLY A 112 9.73 12.61 -35.39
CA GLY A 112 9.17 12.74 -34.05
C GLY A 112 8.87 11.38 -33.42
N SER A 113 9.19 11.25 -32.13
CA SER A 113 8.65 10.19 -31.28
C SER A 113 7.27 10.60 -30.79
N HIS A 114 6.32 9.68 -30.83
CA HIS A 114 4.93 9.88 -30.48
C HIS A 114 4.42 8.75 -29.60
N THR A 115 3.50 9.08 -28.70
CA THR A 115 2.96 8.13 -27.71
C THR A 115 1.46 8.00 -27.90
N LEU A 116 0.97 6.77 -28.01
CA LEU A 116 -0.45 6.44 -28.00
C LEU A 116 -0.74 5.59 -26.77
N GLN A 117 -1.64 6.06 -25.92
CA GLN A 117 -2.08 5.36 -24.71
C GLN A 117 -3.54 4.97 -24.86
N LYS A 118 -3.90 3.81 -24.31
CA LYS A 118 -5.27 3.33 -24.18
C LYS A 118 -5.51 2.91 -22.73
N MET A 119 -6.65 3.30 -22.17
CA MET A 119 -7.20 2.69 -20.96
C MET A 119 -8.60 2.17 -21.28
N TYR A 120 -8.89 0.92 -20.91
CA TYR A 120 -10.23 0.35 -21.00
C TYR A 120 -10.46 -0.63 -19.86
N GLY A 121 -11.73 -0.86 -19.54
CA GLY A 121 -12.08 -1.68 -18.39
C GLY A 121 -13.48 -1.45 -17.88
N CYS A 122 -13.83 -2.14 -16.80
CA CYS A 122 -15.14 -2.08 -16.18
C CYS A 122 -15.03 -2.00 -14.66
N ASP A 123 -15.99 -1.31 -14.05
CA ASP A 123 -16.18 -1.23 -12.61
C ASP A 123 -17.46 -1.98 -12.24
N LEU A 124 -17.40 -2.77 -11.18
CA LEU A 124 -18.55 -3.44 -10.58
C LEU A 124 -18.96 -2.74 -9.30
N GLY A 125 -20.27 -2.59 -9.13
CA GLY A 125 -20.85 -2.21 -7.85
C GLY A 125 -20.78 -3.35 -6.82
N PRO A 126 -21.18 -3.10 -5.56
CA PRO A 126 -21.21 -4.11 -4.50
C PRO A 126 -22.10 -5.32 -4.82
N ASP A 127 -23.10 -5.14 -5.68
CA ASP A 127 -24.01 -6.19 -6.16
C ASP A 127 -23.39 -7.02 -7.30
N GLY A 128 -22.13 -6.74 -7.66
CA GLY A 128 -21.38 -7.40 -8.73
C GLY A 128 -21.86 -7.03 -10.13
N ARG A 129 -22.73 -6.04 -10.31
CA ARG A 129 -23.20 -5.58 -11.63
C ARG A 129 -22.31 -4.48 -12.18
N LEU A 130 -22.30 -4.33 -13.50
CA LEU A 130 -21.58 -3.25 -14.16
C LEU A 130 -22.09 -1.89 -13.65
N LEU A 131 -21.20 -1.15 -13.02
CA LEU A 131 -21.42 0.23 -12.62
C LEU A 131 -21.02 1.18 -13.76
N ARG A 132 -19.85 0.93 -14.38
CA ARG A 132 -19.32 1.77 -15.44
C ARG A 132 -18.35 1.01 -16.34
N GLY A 133 -18.37 1.32 -17.63
CA GLY A 133 -17.39 0.86 -18.61
C GLY A 133 -16.54 2.01 -19.14
N TYR A 134 -15.32 1.70 -19.55
CA TYR A 134 -14.34 2.66 -20.05
C TYR A 134 -13.69 2.14 -21.33
N ASP A 135 -13.50 3.04 -22.29
CA ASP A 135 -12.58 2.87 -23.41
C ASP A 135 -12.14 4.25 -23.87
N GLN A 136 -10.89 4.62 -23.58
CA GLN A 136 -10.37 5.96 -23.83
C GLN A 136 -8.93 5.91 -24.31
N TYR A 137 -8.59 6.87 -25.18
CA TYR A 137 -7.28 7.00 -25.78
C TYR A 137 -6.71 8.39 -25.55
N ALA A 138 -5.40 8.45 -25.35
CA ALA A 138 -4.61 9.67 -25.30
C ALA A 138 -3.46 9.61 -26.31
N TYR A 139 -3.15 10.75 -26.94
CA TYR A 139 -2.05 10.89 -27.89
C TYR A 139 -1.12 12.02 -27.44
N ASP A 140 0.19 11.71 -27.35
CA ASP A 140 1.23 12.60 -26.84
C ASP A 140 0.87 13.22 -25.47
N GLY A 141 0.27 12.41 -24.58
CA GLY A 141 -0.10 12.79 -23.22
C GLY A 141 -1.38 13.64 -23.10
N LYS A 142 -2.13 13.82 -24.20
CA LYS A 142 -3.40 14.57 -24.22
C LYS A 142 -4.55 13.66 -24.59
N ASP A 143 -5.72 13.89 -24.00
CA ASP A 143 -6.94 13.17 -24.37
C ASP A 143 -7.19 13.28 -25.87
N TYR A 144 -7.55 12.15 -26.50
CA TYR A 144 -7.81 12.06 -27.93
C TYR A 144 -9.28 11.73 -28.19
N ILE A 145 -9.75 10.56 -27.73
CA ILE A 145 -11.14 10.13 -27.88
C ILE A 145 -11.54 9.22 -26.72
N ALA A 146 -12.77 9.37 -26.23
CA ALA A 146 -13.31 8.55 -25.14
C ALA A 146 -14.73 8.07 -25.46
N LEU A 147 -15.02 6.82 -25.10
CA LEU A 147 -16.37 6.26 -25.08
C LEU A 147 -17.14 6.90 -23.91
N ASN A 148 -18.33 7.43 -24.20
CA ASN A 148 -19.17 8.05 -23.19
C ASN A 148 -19.78 7.00 -22.26
N GLU A 149 -20.28 7.46 -21.10
CA GLU A 149 -20.91 6.60 -20.08
C GLU A 149 -22.13 5.82 -20.59
N ASP A 150 -22.77 6.30 -21.67
CA ASP A 150 -23.87 5.59 -22.35
C ASP A 150 -23.43 4.34 -23.13
N LEU A 151 -22.11 4.12 -23.25
CA LEU A 151 -21.44 3.05 -24.02
C LEU A 151 -21.88 2.99 -25.49
N ARG A 152 -22.31 4.13 -26.05
CA ARG A 152 -22.89 4.23 -27.41
C ARG A 152 -22.33 5.39 -28.20
N SER A 153 -21.98 6.49 -27.54
CA SER A 153 -21.48 7.70 -28.16
C SER A 153 -20.03 7.98 -27.77
N TRP A 154 -19.38 8.86 -28.54
CA TRP A 154 -17.97 9.20 -28.38
C TRP A 154 -17.81 10.70 -28.11
N THR A 155 -16.84 11.03 -27.27
CA THR A 155 -16.34 12.40 -27.12
C THR A 155 -14.96 12.50 -27.76
N ALA A 156 -14.84 13.33 -28.80
CA ALA A 156 -13.59 13.63 -29.49
C ALA A 156 -12.98 14.93 -28.94
N ALA A 157 -11.69 14.91 -28.60
CA ALA A 157 -11.01 16.05 -27.99
C ALA A 157 -10.73 17.20 -28.98
N ASP A 158 -10.51 16.87 -30.27
CA ASP A 158 -10.20 17.86 -31.30
C ASP A 158 -10.66 17.43 -32.71
N MET A 159 -10.34 18.25 -33.72
CA MET A 159 -10.69 17.99 -35.12
C MET A 159 -10.04 16.71 -35.70
N ALA A 160 -8.86 16.32 -35.23
CA ALA A 160 -8.21 15.09 -35.66
C ALA A 160 -8.90 13.87 -35.04
N ALA A 161 -9.35 13.96 -33.79
CA ALA A 161 -10.16 12.95 -33.12
C ALA A 161 -11.54 12.76 -33.78
N GLN A 162 -12.16 13.83 -34.30
CA GLN A 162 -13.42 13.72 -35.06
C GLN A 162 -13.31 12.81 -36.30
N ASN A 163 -12.13 12.72 -36.92
CA ASN A 163 -11.90 11.78 -38.03
C ASN A 163 -12.02 10.33 -37.57
N THR A 164 -11.49 10.01 -36.37
CA THR A 164 -11.62 8.68 -35.76
C THR A 164 -13.05 8.42 -35.31
N GLN A 165 -13.70 9.40 -34.68
CA GLN A 165 -15.10 9.30 -34.28
C GLN A 165 -16.00 8.89 -35.45
N ARG A 166 -15.95 9.61 -36.59
CA ARG A 166 -16.76 9.29 -37.77
C ARG A 166 -16.51 7.88 -38.30
N LYS A 167 -15.24 7.42 -38.30
CA LYS A 167 -14.87 6.05 -38.72
C LYS A 167 -15.44 5.01 -37.77
N TRP A 168 -15.37 5.24 -36.47
CA TRP A 168 -15.84 4.31 -35.45
C TRP A 168 -17.36 4.24 -35.37
N GLU A 169 -18.05 5.37 -35.55
CA GLU A 169 -19.51 5.43 -35.68
C GLU A 169 -19.98 4.67 -36.93
N ALA A 170 -19.35 4.91 -38.09
CA ALA A 170 -19.66 4.19 -39.32
C ALA A 170 -19.42 2.67 -39.20
N ALA A 171 -18.38 2.27 -38.45
CA ALA A 171 -18.05 0.87 -38.17
C ALA A 171 -18.83 0.28 -36.97
N ARG A 172 -19.69 1.06 -36.31
CA ARG A 172 -20.42 0.69 -35.08
C ARG A 172 -19.51 0.12 -33.99
N ALA A 173 -18.33 0.70 -33.81
CA ALA A 173 -17.33 0.23 -32.86
C ALA A 173 -17.84 0.19 -31.41
N ALA A 174 -18.70 1.15 -31.03
CA ALA A 174 -19.30 1.21 -29.70
C ALA A 174 -20.14 -0.03 -29.37
N GLU A 175 -20.84 -0.63 -30.33
CA GLU A 175 -21.66 -1.84 -30.10
C GLU A 175 -20.77 -3.03 -29.66
N LYS A 176 -19.61 -3.20 -30.29
CA LYS A 176 -18.65 -4.26 -29.95
C LYS A 176 -18.00 -4.03 -28.58
N LEU A 177 -17.60 -2.79 -28.30
CA LEU A 177 -17.00 -2.43 -27.02
C LEU A 177 -18.01 -2.58 -25.89
N ARG A 178 -19.24 -2.14 -26.09
CA ARG A 178 -20.33 -2.33 -25.13
C ARG A 178 -20.58 -3.81 -24.83
N ALA A 179 -20.62 -4.67 -25.84
CA ALA A 179 -20.77 -6.11 -25.63
C ALA A 179 -19.63 -6.71 -24.79
N TYR A 180 -18.38 -6.29 -25.03
CA TYR A 180 -17.24 -6.69 -24.20
C TYR A 180 -17.36 -6.17 -22.75
N LEU A 181 -17.67 -4.87 -22.59
CA LEU A 181 -17.72 -4.21 -21.28
C LEU A 181 -18.87 -4.69 -20.41
N GLU A 182 -20.05 -4.96 -21.00
CA GLU A 182 -21.23 -5.49 -20.29
C GLU A 182 -21.17 -7.01 -20.05
N GLY A 183 -20.40 -7.74 -20.85
CA GLY A 183 -20.26 -9.20 -20.77
C GLY A 183 -18.89 -9.64 -20.28
N THR A 184 -17.97 -9.86 -21.24
CA THR A 184 -16.66 -10.46 -21.00
C THR A 184 -15.86 -9.79 -19.89
N CYS A 185 -15.81 -8.45 -19.82
CA CYS A 185 -15.08 -7.74 -18.76
C CYS A 185 -15.64 -8.07 -17.37
N VAL A 186 -16.97 -8.04 -17.22
CA VAL A 186 -17.67 -8.36 -15.96
C VAL A 186 -17.43 -9.81 -15.55
N GLU A 187 -17.52 -10.74 -16.51
CA GLU A 187 -17.29 -12.17 -16.27
C GLU A 187 -15.87 -12.46 -15.80
N TRP A 188 -14.87 -11.88 -16.48
CA TRP A 188 -13.46 -12.04 -16.10
C TRP A 188 -13.14 -11.40 -14.77
N LEU A 189 -13.64 -10.19 -14.49
CA LEU A 189 -13.42 -9.54 -13.20
C LEU A 189 -13.98 -10.38 -12.05
N ARG A 190 -15.19 -10.95 -12.19
CA ARG A 190 -15.73 -11.86 -11.17
C ARG A 190 -14.86 -13.11 -10.98
N ARG A 191 -14.36 -13.71 -12.06
CA ARG A 191 -13.46 -14.86 -11.99
C ARG A 191 -12.15 -14.50 -11.27
N TYR A 192 -11.53 -13.37 -11.60
CA TYR A 192 -10.31 -12.92 -10.95
C TYR A 192 -10.53 -12.61 -9.47
N LEU A 193 -11.65 -11.99 -9.10
CA LEU A 193 -12.00 -11.74 -7.70
C LEU A 193 -12.21 -13.02 -6.90
N GLU A 194 -12.70 -14.09 -7.53
CA GLU A 194 -12.81 -15.41 -6.88
C GLU A 194 -11.45 -16.09 -6.76
N ASN A 195 -10.66 -16.15 -7.85
CA ASN A 195 -9.32 -16.75 -7.85
C ASN A 195 -8.35 -16.05 -6.88
N GLY A 196 -8.45 -14.72 -6.81
CA GLY A 196 -7.59 -13.85 -6.01
C GLY A 196 -8.21 -13.39 -4.70
N LYS A 197 -9.30 -14.01 -4.23
CA LYS A 197 -10.13 -13.55 -3.10
C LYS A 197 -9.33 -13.15 -1.86
N GLU A 198 -8.35 -13.96 -1.47
CA GLU A 198 -7.51 -13.69 -0.28
C GLU A 198 -6.65 -12.42 -0.42
N THR A 199 -6.34 -12.01 -1.65
CA THR A 199 -5.48 -10.85 -1.93
C THR A 199 -6.25 -9.62 -2.41
N LEU A 200 -7.29 -9.79 -3.22
CA LEU A 200 -8.02 -8.70 -3.87
C LEU A 200 -9.18 -8.17 -3.00
N GLN A 201 -9.76 -9.05 -2.17
CA GLN A 201 -10.87 -8.67 -1.28
C GLN A 201 -10.42 -8.39 0.15
N ARG A 202 -9.10 -8.31 0.40
CA ARG A 202 -8.56 -7.90 1.70
C ARG A 202 -8.56 -6.37 1.80
N ALA A 203 -8.61 -5.89 3.03
CA ALA A 203 -8.37 -4.50 3.36
C ALA A 203 -7.38 -4.44 4.51
N ASP A 204 -6.13 -4.06 4.20
CA ASP A 204 -5.06 -3.95 5.19
C ASP A 204 -5.08 -2.52 5.76
N PRO A 205 -5.36 -2.32 7.06
CA PRO A 205 -5.41 -0.98 7.64
C PRO A 205 -4.03 -0.32 7.69
N PRO A 206 -3.95 1.02 7.56
CA PRO A 206 -2.69 1.75 7.65
C PRO A 206 -2.09 1.68 9.04
N LYS A 207 -0.79 1.44 9.10
CA LYS A 207 0.03 1.67 10.29
C LYS A 207 0.36 3.16 10.35
N THR A 208 -0.25 3.85 11.31
CA THR A 208 -0.17 5.31 11.41
C THR A 208 0.68 5.78 12.58
N HIS A 209 1.45 6.85 12.38
CA HIS A 209 2.18 7.52 13.45
C HIS A 209 2.50 8.97 13.06
N VAL A 210 2.78 9.82 14.05
CA VAL A 210 3.16 11.22 13.84
C VAL A 210 4.61 11.43 14.29
N THR A 211 5.45 11.91 13.38
CA THR A 211 6.82 12.32 13.68
C THR A 211 6.91 13.84 13.87
N HIS A 212 7.78 14.27 14.78
CA HIS A 212 8.04 15.68 15.06
C HIS A 212 9.50 16.00 14.73
N GLN A 213 9.71 17.06 13.95
CA GLN A 213 11.03 17.53 13.54
C GLN A 213 11.14 19.04 13.80
N PRO A 214 11.93 19.48 14.79
CA PRO A 214 12.20 20.91 15.00
C PRO A 214 12.85 21.52 13.74
N ILE A 215 12.35 22.69 13.32
CA ILE A 215 12.95 23.50 12.25
C ILE A 215 13.75 24.64 12.88
N SER A 216 13.17 25.31 13.87
CA SER A 216 13.75 26.42 14.63
C SER A 216 13.24 26.41 16.07
N ASP A 217 13.66 27.37 16.89
CA ASP A 217 13.11 27.55 18.24
C ASP A 217 11.61 27.89 18.23
N HIS A 218 11.08 28.36 17.11
CA HIS A 218 9.70 28.84 16.98
C HIS A 218 8.79 27.90 16.18
N GLU A 219 9.35 26.94 15.44
CA GLU A 219 8.59 26.10 14.52
C GLU A 219 9.11 24.67 14.47
N ALA A 220 8.18 23.74 14.28
CA ALA A 220 8.45 22.33 14.02
C ALA A 220 7.58 21.80 12.87
N THR A 221 8.05 20.76 12.20
CA THR A 221 7.23 19.99 11.27
C THR A 221 6.60 18.81 12.01
N LEU A 222 5.27 18.71 11.92
CA LEU A 222 4.56 17.47 12.23
C LEU A 222 4.27 16.73 10.93
N ARG A 223 4.67 15.46 10.86
CA ARG A 223 4.41 14.60 9.70
C ARG A 223 3.65 13.37 10.13
N CYS A 224 2.46 13.20 9.57
CA CYS A 224 1.61 12.04 9.77
C CYS A 224 1.87 11.02 8.67
N TRP A 225 2.20 9.80 9.07
CA TRP A 225 2.47 8.70 8.18
C TRP A 225 1.31 7.71 8.18
N ALA A 226 1.01 7.16 7.00
CA ALA A 226 0.21 5.97 6.81
C ALA A 226 1.02 4.98 5.98
N LEU A 227 1.27 3.78 6.50
CA LEU A 227 2.16 2.79 5.90
C LEU A 227 1.48 1.41 5.83
N GLY A 228 1.80 0.63 4.79
CA GLY A 228 1.44 -0.78 4.72
C GLY A 228 -0.05 -1.05 4.55
N PHE A 229 -0.78 -0.13 3.89
CA PHE A 229 -2.22 -0.26 3.67
C PHE A 229 -2.56 -0.74 2.26
N TYR A 230 -3.73 -1.37 2.12
CA TYR A 230 -4.32 -1.78 0.84
C TYR A 230 -5.86 -1.76 0.97
N PRO A 231 -6.63 -1.21 0.00
CA PRO A 231 -6.24 -0.66 -1.30
C PRO A 231 -5.53 0.71 -1.18
N ALA A 232 -5.11 1.29 -2.32
CA ALA A 232 -4.36 2.55 -2.40
C ALA A 232 -5.18 3.79 -2.02
N GLU A 233 -6.50 3.74 -2.22
CA GLU A 233 -7.40 4.83 -1.83
C GLU A 233 -7.30 5.06 -0.32
N ILE A 234 -6.95 6.29 0.08
CA ILE A 234 -6.80 6.71 1.48
C ILE A 234 -6.99 8.22 1.55
N THR A 235 -7.67 8.69 2.60
CA THR A 235 -7.75 10.12 2.91
C THR A 235 -6.90 10.43 4.14
N LEU A 236 -6.01 11.42 4.02
CA LEU A 236 -5.17 11.92 5.11
C LEU A 236 -5.29 13.45 5.15
N THR A 237 -5.76 13.99 6.26
CA THR A 237 -5.93 15.44 6.46
C THR A 237 -5.34 15.90 7.78
N TRP A 238 -4.88 17.14 7.83
CA TRP A 238 -4.51 17.82 9.06
C TRP A 238 -5.57 18.83 9.45
N GLN A 239 -5.88 18.89 10.74
CA GLN A 239 -6.77 19.88 11.34
C GLN A 239 -6.09 20.58 12.50
N ARG A 240 -6.35 21.89 12.64
CA ARG A 240 -5.98 22.70 13.81
C ARG A 240 -7.26 23.14 14.51
N ASP A 241 -7.45 22.74 15.76
CA ASP A 241 -8.68 23.01 16.54
C ASP A 241 -9.99 22.65 15.80
N GLY A 242 -9.93 21.65 14.92
CA GLY A 242 -11.06 21.19 14.09
C GLY A 242 -11.18 21.86 12.73
N GLU A 243 -10.31 22.81 12.38
CA GLU A 243 -10.28 23.46 11.06
C GLU A 243 -9.24 22.82 10.13
N ASP A 244 -9.67 22.42 8.93
CA ASP A 244 -8.81 21.77 7.93
C ASP A 244 -7.66 22.68 7.47
N GLN A 245 -6.45 22.11 7.41
CA GLN A 245 -5.21 22.82 7.05
C GLN A 245 -4.73 22.47 5.63
N THR A 246 -5.66 22.28 4.68
CA THR A 246 -5.35 21.73 3.35
C THR A 246 -4.30 22.53 2.57
N GLN A 247 -4.31 23.88 2.67
CA GLN A 247 -3.37 24.73 1.94
C GLN A 247 -1.95 24.72 2.55
N ASP A 248 -1.87 24.55 3.87
CA ASP A 248 -0.62 24.55 4.63
C ASP A 248 -0.04 23.14 4.80
N THR A 249 -0.72 22.13 4.27
CA THR A 249 -0.30 20.73 4.33
C THR A 249 0.48 20.36 3.07
N GLU A 250 1.74 19.97 3.26
CA GLU A 250 2.48 19.22 2.25
C GLU A 250 1.97 17.77 2.23
N LEU A 251 1.15 17.42 1.25
CA LEU A 251 0.58 16.09 1.07
C LEU A 251 1.23 15.40 -0.13
N VAL A 252 1.88 14.26 0.08
CA VAL A 252 2.43 13.49 -1.04
C VAL A 252 1.37 12.59 -1.69
N GLU A 253 1.57 12.29 -2.96
CA GLU A 253 0.82 11.24 -3.65
C GLU A 253 0.99 9.89 -2.94
N THR A 254 -0.06 9.06 -3.01
CA THR A 254 0.02 7.69 -2.53
C THR A 254 1.00 6.92 -3.41
N ARG A 255 1.96 6.23 -2.79
CA ARG A 255 3.03 5.53 -3.52
C ARG A 255 3.11 4.05 -3.12
N PRO A 256 3.46 3.15 -4.04
CA PRO A 256 3.62 1.73 -3.73
C PRO A 256 4.81 1.49 -2.80
N ALA A 257 4.70 0.51 -1.91
CA ALA A 257 5.80 0.04 -1.06
C ALA A 257 6.62 -1.10 -1.71
N GLY A 258 6.09 -1.73 -2.75
CA GLY A 258 6.75 -2.82 -3.50
C GLY A 258 6.36 -4.24 -3.05
N ASP A 259 5.59 -4.36 -1.96
CA ASP A 259 5.08 -5.62 -1.40
C ASP A 259 3.56 -5.80 -1.63
N GLY A 260 2.98 -5.00 -2.53
CA GLY A 260 1.54 -4.95 -2.78
C GLY A 260 0.77 -4.00 -1.85
N THR A 261 1.45 -3.30 -0.94
CA THR A 261 0.85 -2.26 -0.10
C THR A 261 1.28 -0.85 -0.52
N PHE A 262 0.67 0.14 0.11
CA PHE A 262 0.87 1.56 -0.17
C PHE A 262 1.33 2.33 1.07
N GLN A 263 1.87 3.52 0.80
CA GLN A 263 2.29 4.48 1.81
C GLN A 263 1.95 5.90 1.38
N LYS A 264 1.62 6.75 2.34
CA LYS A 264 1.31 8.17 2.16
C LYS A 264 1.72 8.93 3.41
N TRP A 265 2.05 10.21 3.27
CA TRP A 265 2.21 11.09 4.42
C TRP A 265 1.71 12.50 4.11
N GLY A 266 1.35 13.22 5.16
CA GLY A 266 1.05 14.65 5.11
C GLY A 266 1.80 15.37 6.21
N ALA A 267 2.39 16.53 5.91
CA ALA A 267 3.16 17.32 6.86
C ALA A 267 2.64 18.75 6.96
N VAL A 268 2.69 19.32 8.17
CA VAL A 268 2.36 20.72 8.46
C VAL A 268 3.47 21.34 9.27
N VAL A 269 3.75 22.61 9.03
CA VAL A 269 4.61 23.43 9.89
C VAL A 269 3.74 24.02 11.00
N VAL A 270 4.17 23.85 12.24
CA VAL A 270 3.42 24.27 13.42
C VAL A 270 4.29 25.13 14.33
N PRO A 271 3.72 26.13 15.02
CA PRO A 271 4.44 26.86 16.06
C PRO A 271 4.84 25.95 17.22
N SER A 272 6.05 26.14 17.74
CA SER A 272 6.53 25.42 18.93
C SER A 272 5.57 25.62 20.11
N GLY A 273 5.15 24.52 20.74
CA GLY A 273 4.22 24.52 21.87
C GLY A 273 2.74 24.46 21.47
N GLU A 274 2.42 24.55 20.18
CA GLU A 274 1.06 24.42 19.66
C GLU A 274 0.76 23.03 19.07
N GLU A 275 1.68 22.08 19.14
CA GLU A 275 1.61 20.79 18.45
C GLU A 275 0.34 19.99 18.83
N GLN A 276 -0.12 20.13 20.07
CA GLN A 276 -1.31 19.43 20.58
C GLN A 276 -2.64 19.95 20.01
N ARG A 277 -2.65 21.14 19.40
CA ARG A 277 -3.80 21.70 18.68
C ARG A 277 -3.98 21.04 17.31
N TYR A 278 -2.94 20.39 16.80
CA TYR A 278 -2.93 19.75 15.49
C TYR A 278 -3.29 18.27 15.62
N THR A 279 -4.20 17.84 14.76
CA THR A 279 -4.66 16.44 14.66
C THR A 279 -4.59 15.97 13.22
N CYS A 280 -4.02 14.80 13.00
CA CYS A 280 -4.05 14.11 11.72
C CYS A 280 -5.25 13.16 11.69
N HIS A 281 -6.05 13.21 10.63
CA HIS A 281 -7.18 12.31 10.42
C HIS A 281 -6.89 11.38 9.24
N VAL A 282 -7.11 10.08 9.46
CA VAL A 282 -6.85 9.05 8.45
C VAL A 282 -8.12 8.22 8.25
N GLN A 283 -8.58 8.14 7.01
CA GLN A 283 -9.72 7.32 6.61
C GLN A 283 -9.27 6.29 5.57
N HIS A 284 -9.62 5.03 5.81
CA HIS A 284 -9.24 3.89 4.97
C HIS A 284 -10.22 2.72 5.12
N LYS A 285 -10.38 1.89 4.09
CA LYS A 285 -11.32 0.75 4.03
C LYS A 285 -11.09 -0.25 5.15
N GLY A 286 -9.81 -0.46 5.46
CA GLY A 286 -9.37 -1.42 6.46
C GLY A 286 -9.61 -0.92 7.88
N LEU A 287 -9.97 0.35 8.07
CA LEU A 287 -10.27 0.91 9.38
C LEU A 287 -11.77 0.80 9.68
N PRO A 288 -12.17 0.27 10.85
CA PRO A 288 -13.57 0.24 11.24
C PRO A 288 -14.13 1.65 11.49
N GLU A 289 -13.28 2.55 11.97
CA GLU A 289 -13.58 3.97 12.19
C GLU A 289 -12.37 4.82 11.79
N PRO A 290 -12.57 6.07 11.34
CA PRO A 290 -11.48 7.01 11.09
C PRO A 290 -10.54 7.15 12.30
N LEU A 291 -9.24 7.22 12.04
CA LEU A 291 -8.25 7.45 13.08
C LEU A 291 -7.96 8.95 13.22
N THR A 292 -7.90 9.43 14.46
CA THR A 292 -7.41 10.77 14.79
C THR A 292 -6.13 10.65 15.61
N LEU A 293 -5.02 11.13 15.06
CA LEU A 293 -3.70 11.08 15.69
C LEU A 293 -3.26 12.46 16.13
N ARG A 294 -2.57 12.52 17.27
CA ARG A 294 -1.78 13.67 17.71
C ARG A 294 -0.32 13.29 17.77
N TRP A 295 0.55 14.29 17.80
CA TRP A 295 1.94 14.04 18.16
C TRP A 295 2.03 13.69 19.65
N GLU A 296 2.55 12.50 19.93
CA GLU A 296 2.93 12.10 21.28
C GLU A 296 4.44 12.32 21.45
N PRO A 297 4.88 13.19 22.38
CA PRO A 297 6.29 13.28 22.73
C PRO A 297 6.72 11.90 23.19
N SER A 298 7.69 11.30 22.51
CA SER A 298 8.18 9.98 22.85
C SER A 298 8.51 9.96 24.34
N SER A 299 7.75 9.20 25.12
CA SER A 299 8.15 8.82 26.46
C SER A 299 9.32 7.84 26.31
N GLN A 300 10.51 8.35 25.96
CA GLN A 300 11.71 7.84 26.58
C GLN A 300 11.54 8.15 28.06
N SER A 301 10.75 7.30 28.73
CA SER A 301 10.83 7.16 30.16
C SER A 301 12.28 6.77 30.37
N THR A 302 13.09 7.75 30.73
CA THR A 302 14.31 7.55 31.48
C THR A 302 13.86 6.96 32.80
N ILE A 303 13.40 5.70 32.78
CA ILE A 303 13.42 4.84 33.95
C ILE A 303 14.85 5.02 34.44
N PRO A 304 15.08 5.50 35.67
CA PRO A 304 16.42 5.78 36.14
C PRO A 304 17.05 4.42 36.45
N ILE A 305 17.38 3.66 35.41
CA ILE A 305 18.06 2.37 35.49
C ILE A 305 19.37 2.57 36.24
N VAL A 306 20.03 3.72 36.02
CA VAL A 306 21.20 4.15 36.80
C VAL A 306 20.89 4.33 38.29
N GLY A 307 19.74 4.91 38.65
CA GLY A 307 19.33 5.08 40.05
C GLY A 307 19.01 3.77 40.76
N ILE A 308 18.35 2.83 40.05
CA ILE A 308 18.04 1.49 40.58
C ILE A 308 19.34 0.67 40.75
N VAL A 309 20.23 0.69 39.75
CA VAL A 309 21.52 -0.01 39.82
C VAL A 309 22.42 0.56 40.92
N ALA A 310 22.50 1.88 41.06
CA ALA A 310 23.23 2.52 42.15
C ALA A 310 22.64 2.17 43.52
N GLY A 311 21.31 2.19 43.66
CA GLY A 311 20.62 1.81 44.89
C GLY A 311 20.89 0.35 45.29
N LEU A 312 20.83 -0.58 44.33
CA LEU A 312 21.12 -2.00 44.57
C LEU A 312 22.59 -2.25 44.93
N ALA A 313 23.52 -1.55 44.29
CA ALA A 313 24.95 -1.65 44.61
C ALA A 313 25.24 -1.17 46.04
N VAL A 314 24.64 -0.05 46.46
CA VAL A 314 24.79 0.46 47.84
C VAL A 314 24.21 -0.53 48.85
N LEU A 315 23.02 -1.08 48.58
CA LEU A 315 22.40 -2.11 49.42
C LEU A 315 23.29 -3.35 49.57
N ALA A 316 23.89 -3.83 48.48
CA ALA A 316 24.79 -4.99 48.50
C ALA A 316 26.04 -4.73 49.37
N VAL A 317 26.63 -3.53 49.27
CA VAL A 317 27.79 -3.12 50.08
C VAL A 317 27.42 -3.02 51.57
N VAL A 318 26.25 -2.45 51.89
CA VAL A 318 25.79 -2.34 53.29
C VAL A 318 25.53 -3.73 53.89
N VAL A 319 24.89 -4.63 53.14
CA VAL A 319 24.59 -5.99 53.60
C VAL A 319 25.88 -6.78 53.80
N THR A 320 26.81 -6.73 52.85
CA THR A 320 28.12 -7.41 53.00
C THR A 320 28.92 -6.84 54.17
N GLY A 321 28.95 -5.51 54.35
CA GLY A 321 29.57 -4.87 55.50
C GLY A 321 28.96 -5.31 56.84
N ALA A 322 27.63 -5.38 56.93
CA ALA A 322 26.92 -5.83 58.13
C ALA A 322 27.19 -7.31 58.45
N VAL A 323 27.24 -8.18 57.42
CA VAL A 323 27.57 -9.61 57.59
C VAL A 323 29.00 -9.78 58.08
N VAL A 324 29.97 -9.06 57.49
CA VAL A 324 31.38 -9.11 57.92
C VAL A 324 31.51 -8.63 59.37
N ALA A 325 30.87 -7.52 59.75
CA ALA A 325 30.86 -7.03 61.12
C ALA A 325 30.25 -8.04 62.10
N ALA A 326 29.13 -8.68 61.74
CA ALA A 326 28.49 -9.71 62.57
C ALA A 326 29.35 -10.97 62.73
N VAL A 327 30.04 -11.41 61.66
CA VAL A 327 30.97 -12.55 61.71
C VAL A 327 32.20 -12.23 62.57
N MET A 328 32.76 -11.02 62.45
CA MET A 328 33.87 -10.57 63.30
C MET A 328 33.44 -10.47 64.77
N TRP A 329 32.23 -9.99 65.05
CA TRP A 329 31.68 -9.98 66.42
C TRP A 329 31.52 -11.40 66.97
N ARG A 330 30.97 -12.33 66.17
CA ARG A 330 30.85 -13.75 66.57
C ARG A 330 32.21 -14.39 66.84
N ARG A 331 33.22 -14.14 65.99
CA ARG A 331 34.60 -14.63 66.20
C ARG A 331 35.24 -14.05 67.46
N LYS A 332 34.94 -12.79 67.81
CA LYS A 332 35.44 -12.16 69.04
C LYS A 332 34.73 -12.69 70.30
N SER A 333 33.49 -13.16 70.19
CA SER A 333 32.75 -13.80 71.29
C SER A 333 33.04 -15.29 71.49
N SER A 334 33.70 -15.97 70.54
CA SER A 334 33.96 -17.42 70.61
C SER A 334 35.38 -17.78 71.06
N GLY A 335 36.07 -16.87 71.77
CA GLY A 335 37.36 -17.13 72.40
C GLY A 335 37.20 -17.62 73.84
N GLY A 336 36.80 -18.87 74.06
CA GLY A 336 36.87 -19.48 75.39
C GLY A 336 36.20 -20.85 75.53
N LYS A 337 37.01 -21.87 75.92
CA LYS A 337 36.73 -23.29 76.25
C LYS A 337 36.59 -24.24 75.05
N GLY A 338 37.34 -25.32 74.86
CA GLY A 338 38.25 -26.08 75.73
C GLY A 338 37.72 -27.50 75.98
N GLY A 339 38.33 -28.52 75.35
CA GLY A 339 38.46 -29.88 75.94
C GLY A 339 37.65 -31.07 75.36
N SER A 340 38.39 -31.94 74.66
CA SER A 340 38.50 -33.42 74.84
C SER A 340 37.45 -34.44 74.33
N TYR A 341 37.94 -35.29 73.41
CA TYR A 341 37.78 -36.75 73.21
C TYR A 341 36.53 -37.53 73.68
N SER A 342 35.98 -38.33 72.76
CA SER A 342 35.63 -39.76 72.97
C SER A 342 35.58 -40.52 71.65
N GLN A 343 36.08 -41.75 71.65
CA GLN A 343 36.23 -42.70 70.56
C GLN A 343 35.39 -43.96 70.85
N ALA A 344 34.70 -44.51 69.85
CA ALA A 344 34.30 -45.94 69.68
C ALA A 344 33.55 -46.06 68.31
N VAL A 345 34.11 -46.66 67.23
CA VAL A 345 34.26 -48.10 66.89
C VAL A 345 32.91 -48.78 66.58
N SER A 346 32.53 -48.90 65.30
CA SER A 346 32.54 -50.09 64.40
C SER A 346 31.16 -50.79 64.37
N SER A 347 30.54 -51.27 63.28
CA SER A 347 30.94 -52.04 62.08
C SER A 347 29.77 -51.98 61.08
N ASP A 348 29.93 -51.81 59.76
CA ASP A 348 30.38 -52.73 58.69
C ASP A 348 29.26 -53.60 58.11
N SER A 349 28.89 -53.37 56.84
CA SER A 349 28.32 -54.37 55.92
C SER A 349 28.28 -53.85 54.47
N ALA A 350 28.82 -54.69 53.59
CA ALA A 350 29.13 -54.54 52.17
C ALA A 350 27.96 -54.21 51.23
N GLN A 351 28.25 -53.77 49.99
CA GLN A 351 28.29 -54.64 48.77
C GLN A 351 28.14 -53.84 47.45
N GLY A 352 29.00 -54.14 46.46
CA GLY A 352 28.83 -53.89 45.01
C GLY A 352 29.44 -52.56 44.49
N SER A 353 30.60 -52.51 43.82
CA SER A 353 30.92 -53.02 42.46
C SER A 353 29.98 -52.45 41.40
N ASP A 354 30.38 -51.90 40.25
CA ASP A 354 31.64 -51.49 39.65
C ASP A 354 31.27 -50.83 38.29
N VAL A 355 32.18 -50.05 37.68
CA VAL A 355 32.32 -49.84 36.20
C VAL A 355 31.22 -49.05 35.46
N SER A 356 31.44 -48.21 34.43
CA SER A 356 32.57 -47.50 33.83
C SER A 356 32.00 -46.58 32.73
N LEU A 357 32.70 -45.46 32.48
CA LEU A 357 32.91 -44.74 31.21
C LEU A 357 32.13 -45.14 29.95
N THR A 358 31.58 -44.14 29.26
CA THR A 358 32.04 -43.67 27.91
C THR A 358 31.30 -42.37 27.56
N ALA A 359 32.04 -41.32 27.19
CA ALA A 359 32.22 -40.79 25.83
C ALA A 359 31.01 -40.01 25.29
#